data_AF-A0A1Y3NTJ3-F1
#
_entry.id   AF-A0A1Y3NTJ3-F1
#
_cell.length_a   1.000
_cell.length_b   1.000
_cell.length_c   1.000
_cell.angle_alpha   90.00
_cell.angle_beta   90.00
_cell.angle_gamma   90.00
#
_symmetry.space_group_name_H-M   'P 1'
#
loop_
_entity.id
_entity.type
_entity.pdbx_description
1 polymer ?
#
loop_
_entity_poly.entity_id
_entity_poly.type
_entity_poly.pdbx_seq_one_letter_code
_entity_poly.pdbx_strand_id
1 'polypeptide(L)'
;MQNGVLGTYSLLTEYFLMKNKQLNSPLPRILVGTTSNGAYRISPLNIVHAGKGTTFIGEPKGHYTTQYQNQNKCSGLNSLEIIDKQFSPLKELDVTVYVNPQDYTTKLLPLLQTKLIVNACLNPLTALFECLNGWIVDTIDPKSQTLNNIDSKDHPCSTMIKEICQEAAWVLVDEEGEGNEKNEKDDQESNEQPNLELPISLDHLSEKAKHQAEEWEKNVIDVAKKTCLNRNSMLQDIDAKRAVTEIEFLNGYLVTEATKKYERLLHDHFIFETPNKPILKVNEMLVRLIKIKSWIRSQN
;
A
#
# COMPACT_ATOMS: atom_id res chain seq x y z
N MET A 1 -4.25 9.38 7.46
CA MET A 1 -5.20 8.24 7.60
C MET A 1 -6.14 8.10 6.40
N GLN A 2 -5.77 8.54 5.20
CA GLN A 2 -6.57 8.30 3.99
C GLN A 2 -6.47 6.83 3.59
N ASN A 3 -7.39 6.32 2.76
CA ASN A 3 -7.11 5.08 2.04
C ASN A 3 -5.92 5.32 1.08
N GLY A 4 -5.09 4.30 0.87
CA GLY A 4 -3.84 4.48 0.11
C GLY A 4 -2.84 5.41 0.82
N VAL A 5 -2.74 5.31 2.16
CA VAL A 5 -1.87 6.16 3.00
C VAL A 5 -0.47 6.32 2.42
N LEU A 6 0.14 5.22 1.97
CA LEU A 6 1.50 5.21 1.44
C LEU A 6 1.60 5.99 0.11
N GLY A 7 0.60 5.86 -0.77
CA GLY A 7 0.49 6.65 -2.00
C GLY A 7 0.33 8.15 -1.72
N THR A 8 -0.60 8.52 -0.82
CA THR A 8 -0.77 9.92 -0.43
C THR A 8 0.51 10.48 0.21
N TYR A 9 1.16 9.70 1.08
CA TYR A 9 2.40 10.12 1.73
C TYR A 9 3.50 10.38 0.69
N SER A 10 3.71 9.46 -0.25
CA SER A 10 4.67 9.61 -1.34
C SER A 10 4.42 10.91 -2.11
N LEU A 11 3.18 11.15 -2.55
CA LEU A 11 2.80 12.38 -3.26
C LEU A 11 3.04 13.67 -2.45
N LEU A 12 2.63 13.68 -1.18
CA LEU A 12 2.81 14.86 -0.32
C LEU A 12 4.29 15.18 -0.09
N THR A 13 5.11 14.16 0.16
CA THR A 13 6.54 14.36 0.40
C THR A 13 7.25 14.90 -0.84
N GLU A 14 6.95 14.37 -2.03
CA GLU A 14 7.47 14.90 -3.30
C GLU A 14 7.07 16.36 -3.51
N TYR A 15 5.78 16.68 -3.30
CA TYR A 15 5.27 18.04 -3.42
C TYR A 15 6.00 19.03 -2.50
N PHE A 16 6.12 18.69 -1.22
CA PHE A 16 6.75 19.58 -0.24
C PHE A 16 8.26 19.68 -0.42
N LEU A 17 8.95 18.61 -0.83
CA LEU A 17 10.38 18.68 -1.19
C LEU A 17 10.61 19.57 -2.40
N MET A 18 9.78 19.46 -3.43
CA MET A 18 9.84 20.33 -4.60
C MET A 18 9.62 21.80 -4.21
N LYS A 19 8.59 22.08 -3.41
CA LYS A 19 8.30 23.44 -2.89
C LYS A 19 9.42 23.98 -2.00
N ASN A 20 10.02 23.15 -1.15
CA ASN A 20 11.16 23.53 -0.32
C ASN A 20 12.36 23.90 -1.19
N LYS A 21 12.67 23.12 -2.23
CA LYS A 21 13.78 23.40 -3.16
C LYS A 21 13.57 24.66 -4.00
N GLN A 22 12.34 24.89 -4.50
CA GLN A 22 12.05 26.00 -5.41
C GLN A 22 11.79 27.33 -4.69
N LEU A 23 11.14 27.29 -3.52
CA LEU A 23 10.61 28.48 -2.85
C LEU A 23 11.16 28.67 -1.43
N ASN A 24 12.09 27.82 -0.96
CA ASN A 24 12.56 27.80 0.43
C ASN A 24 11.43 27.71 1.47
N SER A 25 10.28 27.14 1.08
CA SER A 25 9.14 26.94 1.99
C SER A 25 9.51 25.96 3.10
N PRO A 26 9.13 26.19 4.37
CA PRO A 26 9.39 25.24 5.45
C PRO A 26 8.69 23.92 5.18
N LEU A 27 9.35 22.80 5.54
CA LEU A 27 8.74 21.48 5.46
C LEU A 27 7.75 21.28 6.62
N PRO A 28 6.49 20.89 6.37
CA PRO A 28 5.58 20.48 7.43
C PRO A 28 5.98 19.11 7.99
N ARG A 29 5.61 18.86 9.25
CA ARG A 29 5.68 17.51 9.81
C ARG A 29 4.57 16.65 9.22
N ILE A 30 4.90 15.48 8.70
CA ILE A 30 3.91 14.55 8.13
C ILE A 30 3.88 13.27 8.96
N LEU A 31 2.72 12.98 9.52
CA LEU A 31 2.45 11.73 10.23
C LEU A 31 1.54 10.85 9.39
N VAL A 32 1.76 9.55 9.47
CA VAL A 32 0.91 8.55 8.82
C VAL A 32 0.18 7.74 9.88
N GLY A 33 -0.91 7.12 9.47
CA GLY A 33 -1.65 6.26 10.37
C GLY A 33 -2.74 5.50 9.66
N THR A 34 -3.17 4.42 10.28
CA THR A 34 -4.26 3.56 9.83
C THR A 34 -5.23 3.33 10.98
N THR A 35 -6.49 3.14 10.63
CA THR A 35 -7.55 2.81 11.57
C THR A 35 -8.38 1.65 11.04
N SER A 36 -8.82 0.79 11.96
CA SER A 36 -9.84 -0.24 11.74
C SER A 36 -11.20 0.14 12.35
N ASN A 37 -11.31 1.34 12.93
CA ASN A 37 -12.60 1.86 13.38
C ASN A 37 -13.55 2.03 12.18
N GLY A 38 -14.73 1.45 12.31
CA GLY A 38 -15.81 1.58 11.32
C GLY A 38 -16.64 2.81 11.66
N ALA A 39 -16.69 3.79 10.76
CA ALA A 39 -17.56 4.95 10.92
C ALA A 39 -18.20 5.35 9.59
N TYR A 40 -19.46 5.75 9.63
CA TYR A 40 -20.17 6.32 8.48
C TYR A 40 -20.95 7.56 8.88
N ARG A 41 -21.12 8.47 7.92
CA ARG A 41 -21.83 9.73 8.12
C ARG A 41 -23.27 9.60 7.61
N ILE A 42 -24.25 9.87 8.48
CA ILE A 42 -25.67 9.90 8.11
C ILE A 42 -26.04 11.26 7.52
N SER A 43 -25.59 12.34 8.17
CA SER A 43 -25.82 13.73 7.76
C SER A 43 -24.64 14.60 8.21
N PRO A 44 -24.54 15.89 7.78
CA PRO A 44 -23.53 16.79 8.34
C PRO A 44 -23.56 16.77 9.88
N LEU A 45 -22.39 16.64 10.51
CA LEU A 45 -22.22 16.53 11.97
C LEU A 45 -22.88 15.31 12.64
N ASN A 46 -23.40 14.35 11.88
CA ASN A 46 -23.98 13.11 12.40
C ASN A 46 -23.19 11.90 11.88
N ILE A 47 -22.38 11.33 12.77
CA ILE A 47 -21.48 10.21 12.47
C ILE A 47 -21.84 9.05 13.39
N VAL A 48 -22.01 7.87 12.81
CA VAL A 48 -22.18 6.62 13.55
C VAL A 48 -20.84 5.92 13.64
N HIS A 49 -20.42 5.60 14.87
CA HIS A 49 -19.33 4.64 15.11
C HIS A 49 -19.92 3.23 15.03
N ALA A 50 -19.78 2.62 13.86
CA ALA A 50 -20.38 1.34 13.50
C ALA A 50 -19.55 0.14 13.97
N GLY A 51 -18.26 0.34 14.26
CA GLY A 51 -17.38 -0.73 14.68
C GLY A 51 -16.19 -0.20 15.48
N LYS A 52 -16.01 -0.75 16.68
CA LYS A 52 -14.83 -0.51 17.50
C LYS A 52 -13.62 -1.16 16.86
N GLY A 53 -12.57 -0.38 16.69
CA GLY A 53 -11.31 -0.83 16.17
C GLY A 53 -10.16 -0.06 16.82
N THR A 54 -8.99 -0.18 16.22
CA THR A 54 -7.75 0.41 16.74
C THR A 54 -7.21 1.40 15.73
N THR A 55 -6.50 2.40 16.22
CA THR A 55 -5.88 3.43 15.39
C THR A 55 -4.40 3.51 15.72
N PHE A 56 -3.55 3.42 14.71
CA PHE A 56 -2.11 3.53 14.86
C PHE A 56 -1.60 4.74 14.10
N ILE A 57 -0.76 5.54 14.74
CA ILE A 57 -0.15 6.75 14.18
C ILE A 57 1.35 6.69 14.39
N GLY A 58 2.14 7.16 13.43
CA GLY A 58 3.59 7.24 13.57
C GLY A 58 4.22 8.18 12.54
N GLU A 59 5.47 8.52 12.78
CA GLU A 59 6.28 9.31 11.85
C GLU A 59 7.10 8.38 10.94
N PRO A 60 6.94 8.46 9.60
CA PRO A 60 7.74 7.66 8.69
C PRO A 60 9.24 7.96 8.79
N LYS A 61 10.06 6.96 8.50
CA LYS A 61 11.49 7.17 8.23
C LYS A 61 11.72 7.54 6.77
N GLY A 62 12.82 8.24 6.49
CA GLY A 62 13.29 8.49 5.14
C GLY A 62 13.85 9.90 4.96
N HIS A 63 14.24 10.20 3.71
CA HIS A 63 14.87 11.46 3.33
C HIS A 63 14.04 12.69 3.75
N TYR A 64 12.73 12.64 3.54
CA TYR A 64 11.81 13.72 3.93
C TYR A 64 11.90 14.04 5.42
N THR A 65 11.71 13.04 6.28
CA THR A 65 11.71 13.18 7.74
C THR A 65 13.07 13.69 8.23
N THR A 66 14.16 13.17 7.69
CA THR A 66 15.51 13.64 8.03
C THR A 66 15.70 15.12 7.68
N GLN A 67 15.22 15.56 6.51
CA GLN A 67 15.32 16.96 6.09
C GLN A 67 14.43 17.87 6.95
N TYR A 68 13.20 17.44 7.25
CA TYR A 68 12.30 18.15 8.18
C TYR A 68 12.95 18.31 9.56
N GLN A 69 13.51 17.24 10.14
CA GLN A 69 14.16 17.28 11.45
C GLN A 69 15.37 18.21 11.45
N ASN A 70 16.18 18.21 10.39
CA ASN A 70 17.31 19.12 10.25
C ASN A 70 16.89 20.60 10.21
N GLN A 71 15.76 20.93 9.59
CA GLN A 71 15.21 22.28 9.59
C GLN A 71 14.62 22.70 10.97
N ASN A 72 14.21 21.73 11.79
CA ASN A 72 13.45 21.98 13.03
C ASN A 72 14.17 21.56 14.32
N LYS A 73 15.51 21.43 14.31
CA LYS A 73 16.36 21.02 15.46
C LYS A 73 16.17 21.82 16.76
N CYS A 74 15.49 22.98 16.73
CA CYS A 74 15.34 23.88 17.90
C CYS A 74 14.12 23.61 18.81
N SER A 75 13.27 22.60 18.53
CA SER A 75 12.10 22.33 19.38
C SER A 75 12.40 21.28 20.46
N GLY A 76 12.73 21.72 21.68
CA GLY A 76 13.10 20.86 22.83
C GLY A 76 11.98 19.97 23.40
N LEU A 77 10.83 19.85 22.73
CA LEU A 77 9.72 18.97 23.10
C LEU A 77 9.49 17.97 21.97
N ASN A 78 9.52 16.68 22.29
CA ASN A 78 9.16 15.64 21.35
C ASN A 78 7.66 15.74 21.05
N SER A 79 7.30 16.39 19.95
CA SER A 79 5.90 16.67 19.60
C SER A 79 5.06 15.40 19.40
N LEU A 80 5.66 14.21 19.21
CA LEU A 80 4.91 12.94 19.22
C LEU A 80 4.39 12.58 20.61
N GLU A 81 5.14 12.87 21.68
CA GLU A 81 4.68 12.62 23.05
C GLU A 81 3.51 13.52 23.43
N ILE A 82 3.48 14.75 22.89
CA ILE A 82 2.34 15.65 23.06
C ILE A 82 1.11 15.06 22.35
N ILE A 83 1.29 14.58 21.12
CA ILE A 83 0.22 13.96 20.34
C ILE A 83 -0.31 12.70 21.05
N ASP A 84 0.59 11.84 21.55
CA ASP A 84 0.24 10.66 22.33
C ASP A 84 -0.58 11.03 23.58
N LYS A 85 -0.13 12.01 24.36
CA LYS A 85 -0.87 12.52 25.52
C LYS A 85 -2.26 13.04 25.17
N GLN A 86 -2.42 13.71 24.03
CA GLN A 86 -3.72 14.21 23.57
C GLN A 86 -4.68 13.09 23.16
N PHE A 87 -4.16 11.98 22.61
CA PHE A 87 -4.96 10.83 22.21
C PHE A 87 -5.22 9.83 23.35
N SER A 88 -4.36 9.79 24.38
CA SER A 88 -4.48 8.90 25.53
C SER A 88 -5.86 8.86 26.24
N PRO A 89 -6.65 9.96 26.31
CA PRO A 89 -7.99 9.91 26.91
C PRO A 89 -9.04 9.23 26.02
N LEU A 90 -8.77 9.08 24.71
CA LEU A 90 -9.73 8.57 23.72
C LEU A 90 -9.79 7.03 23.70
N LYS A 91 -10.15 6.43 24.84
CA LYS A 91 -10.18 4.96 25.02
C LYS A 91 -11.09 4.22 24.03
N GLU A 92 -12.14 4.87 23.54
CA GLU A 92 -13.08 4.26 22.60
C GLU A 92 -12.51 4.10 21.17
N LEU A 93 -11.53 4.93 20.81
CA LEU A 93 -10.89 4.90 19.50
C LEU A 93 -9.61 4.05 19.47
N ASP A 94 -9.15 3.61 20.65
CA ASP A 94 -7.93 2.83 20.89
C ASP A 94 -6.75 3.31 20.04
N VAL A 95 -6.34 4.55 20.31
CA VAL A 95 -5.29 5.23 19.54
C VAL A 95 -3.93 4.97 20.18
N THR A 96 -3.04 4.36 19.42
CA THR A 96 -1.62 4.18 19.76
C THR A 96 -0.76 5.06 18.87
N VAL A 97 0.05 5.93 19.48
CA VAL A 97 1.04 6.75 18.78
C VAL A 97 2.43 6.16 18.97
N TYR A 98 3.06 5.73 17.89
CA TYR A 98 4.44 5.25 17.92
C TYR A 98 5.40 6.42 17.97
N VAL A 99 5.94 6.66 19.16
CA VAL A 99 6.89 7.76 19.45
C VAL A 99 8.31 7.40 19.00
N ASN A 100 8.71 6.13 19.11
CA ASN A 100 10.04 5.70 18.71
C ASN A 100 10.10 5.48 17.19
N PRO A 101 11.13 6.00 16.50
CA PRO A 101 11.28 5.80 15.06
C PRO A 101 11.29 4.31 14.65
N GLN A 102 11.90 3.44 15.45
CA GLN A 102 11.98 1.99 15.18
C GLN A 102 10.59 1.34 15.14
N ASP A 103 9.65 1.79 15.99
CA ASP A 103 8.30 1.24 16.05
C ASP A 103 7.51 1.53 14.76
N TYR A 104 7.81 2.62 14.04
CA TYR A 104 7.24 2.85 12.72
C TYR A 104 7.59 1.70 11.77
N THR A 105 8.88 1.38 11.64
CA THR A 105 9.36 0.36 10.70
C THR A 105 8.88 -1.04 11.07
N THR A 106 8.91 -1.39 12.36
CA THR A 106 8.65 -2.76 12.82
C THR A 106 7.18 -3.05 13.12
N LYS A 107 6.35 -2.02 13.39
CA LYS A 107 4.95 -2.21 13.79
C LYS A 107 3.97 -1.52 12.85
N LEU A 108 4.16 -0.23 12.53
CA LEU A 108 3.17 0.50 11.72
C LEU A 108 3.28 0.24 10.22
N LEU A 109 4.50 0.25 9.67
CA LEU A 109 4.72 0.05 8.24
C LEU A 109 4.15 -1.29 7.74
N PRO A 110 4.35 -2.44 8.42
CA PRO A 110 3.72 -3.70 8.02
C PRO A 110 2.19 -3.63 7.97
N LEU A 111 1.56 -2.94 8.94
CA LEU A 111 0.10 -2.75 8.94
C LEU A 111 -0.37 -1.88 7.76
N LEU A 112 0.38 -0.83 7.42
CA LEU A 112 0.09 0.03 6.27
C LEU A 112 0.25 -0.72 4.95
N GLN A 113 1.30 -1.54 4.83
CA GLN A 113 1.55 -2.37 3.66
C GLN A 113 0.46 -3.43 3.50
N THR A 114 0.13 -4.20 4.53
CA THR A 114 -0.95 -5.20 4.48
C THR A 114 -2.28 -4.55 4.08
N LYS A 115 -2.63 -3.38 4.65
CA LYS A 115 -3.86 -2.67 4.26
C LYS A 115 -3.82 -2.18 2.81
N LEU A 116 -2.67 -1.69 2.35
CA LEU A 116 -2.47 -1.30 0.95
C LEU A 116 -2.68 -2.50 0.02
N ILE A 117 -2.05 -3.65 0.29
CA ILE A 117 -2.11 -4.82 -0.60
C ILE A 117 -3.50 -5.45 -0.61
N VAL A 118 -4.14 -5.56 0.56
CA VAL A 118 -5.54 -6.00 0.64
C VAL A 118 -6.42 -5.11 -0.24
N ASN A 119 -6.32 -3.80 -0.13
CA ASN A 119 -7.13 -2.88 -0.95
C ASN A 119 -6.73 -2.90 -2.43
N ALA A 120 -5.44 -3.09 -2.75
CA ALA A 120 -4.94 -3.20 -4.13
C ALA A 120 -5.42 -4.48 -4.84
N CYS A 121 -5.80 -5.51 -4.08
CA CYS A 121 -6.50 -6.69 -4.61
C CYS A 121 -8.02 -6.48 -4.65
N LEU A 122 -8.64 -6.21 -3.49
CA LEU A 122 -10.10 -6.19 -3.38
C LEU A 122 -10.75 -5.11 -4.24
N ASN A 123 -10.25 -3.88 -4.16
CA ASN A 123 -10.93 -2.72 -4.73
C ASN A 123 -10.99 -2.78 -6.26
N PRO A 124 -9.87 -2.96 -6.99
CA PRO A 124 -9.92 -3.04 -8.44
C PRO A 124 -10.59 -4.33 -8.95
N LEU A 125 -10.41 -5.49 -8.30
CA LEU A 125 -11.05 -6.72 -8.77
C LEU A 125 -12.57 -6.65 -8.63
N THR A 126 -13.08 -6.22 -7.48
CA THR A 126 -14.54 -6.03 -7.31
C THR A 126 -15.10 -4.95 -8.23
N ALA A 127 -14.36 -3.86 -8.45
CA ALA A 127 -14.71 -2.82 -9.40
C ALA A 127 -14.76 -3.33 -10.85
N LEU A 128 -13.80 -4.17 -11.25
CA LEU A 128 -13.70 -4.73 -12.58
C LEU A 128 -14.84 -5.71 -12.86
N PHE A 129 -15.10 -6.63 -11.93
CA PHE A 129 -16.12 -7.68 -12.06
C PHE A 129 -17.52 -7.29 -11.59
N GLU A 130 -17.69 -6.09 -11.01
CA GLU A 130 -18.96 -5.58 -10.48
C GLU A 130 -19.60 -6.50 -9.44
N CYS A 131 -18.77 -7.03 -8.54
CA CYS A 131 -19.14 -8.05 -7.56
C CYS A 131 -18.90 -7.60 -6.11
N LEU A 132 -19.42 -8.40 -5.17
CA LEU A 132 -19.15 -8.24 -3.73
C LEU A 132 -17.78 -8.82 -3.38
N ASN A 133 -17.19 -8.39 -2.26
CA ASN A 133 -15.85 -8.83 -1.83
C ASN A 133 -15.72 -10.35 -1.76
N GLY A 134 -16.76 -11.07 -1.33
CA GLY A 134 -16.69 -12.53 -1.19
C GLY A 134 -16.49 -13.24 -2.52
N TRP A 135 -17.01 -12.65 -3.61
CA TRP A 135 -16.96 -13.25 -4.94
C TRP A 135 -15.54 -13.36 -5.49
N ILE A 136 -14.60 -12.52 -5.04
CA ILE A 136 -13.23 -12.57 -5.58
C ILE A 136 -12.41 -13.77 -5.10
N VAL A 137 -12.89 -14.52 -4.09
CA VAL A 137 -12.18 -15.68 -3.52
C VAL A 137 -13.02 -16.95 -3.47
N ASP A 138 -14.33 -16.85 -3.68
CA ASP A 138 -15.29 -17.94 -3.60
C ASP A 138 -16.58 -17.54 -4.34
N THR A 139 -17.55 -18.44 -4.47
CA THR A 139 -18.90 -18.07 -4.88
C THR A 139 -19.79 -17.81 -3.66
N ILE A 140 -20.72 -16.86 -3.80
CA ILE A 140 -21.72 -16.54 -2.78
C ILE A 140 -23.02 -17.24 -3.16
N ASP A 141 -23.58 -18.05 -2.26
CA ASP A 141 -24.93 -18.60 -2.42
C ASP A 141 -25.96 -17.45 -2.38
N PRO A 142 -26.74 -17.24 -3.46
CA PRO A 142 -27.73 -16.18 -3.51
C PRO A 142 -28.83 -16.27 -2.44
N LYS A 143 -29.14 -17.48 -1.95
CA LYS A 143 -30.21 -17.72 -0.98
C LYS A 143 -29.75 -17.51 0.46
N SER A 144 -28.61 -18.10 0.82
CA SER A 144 -28.09 -18.04 2.19
C SER A 144 -27.17 -16.85 2.44
N GLN A 145 -26.71 -16.17 1.38
CA GLN A 145 -25.71 -15.10 1.47
C GLN A 145 -24.41 -15.56 2.16
N THR A 146 -24.07 -16.84 2.06
CA THR A 146 -22.83 -17.43 2.58
C THR A 146 -21.93 -17.92 1.44
N LEU A 147 -20.65 -18.14 1.75
CA LEU A 147 -19.67 -18.64 0.78
C LEU A 147 -19.83 -20.16 0.58
N ASN A 148 -19.66 -20.61 -0.67
CA ASN A 148 -19.84 -22.02 -1.05
C ASN A 148 -18.60 -22.90 -0.79
N ASN A 149 -17.49 -22.32 -0.30
CA ASN A 149 -16.23 -23.00 -0.03
C ASN A 149 -15.66 -23.73 -1.26
N ILE A 150 -15.64 -23.07 -2.42
CA ILE A 150 -14.92 -23.57 -3.60
C ILE A 150 -13.42 -23.64 -3.28
N ASP A 151 -12.71 -24.61 -3.87
CA ASP A 151 -11.25 -24.62 -3.80
C ASP A 151 -10.71 -23.31 -4.38
N SER A 152 -10.02 -22.53 -3.55
CA SER A 152 -9.47 -21.23 -3.91
C SER A 152 -8.53 -21.27 -5.11
N LYS A 153 -7.99 -22.45 -5.48
CA LYS A 153 -7.13 -22.63 -6.64
C LYS A 153 -7.86 -22.56 -7.98
N ASP A 154 -9.16 -22.85 -7.99
CA ASP A 154 -9.96 -22.86 -9.22
C ASP A 154 -10.67 -21.52 -9.50
N HIS A 155 -10.54 -20.56 -8.58
CA HIS A 155 -11.20 -19.27 -8.73
C HIS A 155 -10.49 -18.37 -9.76
N PRO A 156 -11.19 -17.71 -10.70
CA PRO A 156 -10.57 -16.90 -11.76
C PRO A 156 -9.71 -15.74 -11.24
N CYS A 157 -9.98 -15.23 -10.04
CA CYS A 157 -9.18 -14.17 -9.43
C CYS A 157 -7.96 -14.68 -8.65
N SER A 158 -7.84 -15.98 -8.39
CA SER A 158 -6.77 -16.57 -7.56
C SER A 158 -5.38 -16.23 -8.10
N THR A 159 -5.17 -16.46 -9.39
CA THR A 159 -3.92 -16.10 -10.09
C THR A 159 -3.66 -14.60 -10.06
N MET A 160 -4.69 -13.76 -10.22
CA MET A 160 -4.52 -12.31 -10.16
C MET A 160 -4.12 -11.83 -8.77
N ILE A 161 -4.75 -12.35 -7.71
CA ILE A 161 -4.40 -12.01 -6.32
C ILE A 161 -2.94 -12.37 -6.04
N LYS A 162 -2.54 -13.58 -6.44
CA LYS A 162 -1.17 -14.06 -6.29
C LYS A 162 -0.17 -13.16 -7.03
N GLU A 163 -0.41 -12.87 -8.32
CA GLU A 163 0.48 -12.01 -9.10
C GLU A 163 0.54 -10.57 -8.53
N ILE A 164 -0.58 -10.01 -8.05
CA ILE A 164 -0.60 -8.68 -7.39
C ILE A 164 0.27 -8.69 -6.13
N CYS A 165 0.15 -9.71 -5.28
CA CYS A 165 0.92 -9.82 -4.04
C CYS A 165 2.42 -10.03 -4.31
N GLN A 166 2.78 -10.80 -5.34
CA GLN A 166 4.16 -11.01 -5.75
C GLN A 166 4.81 -9.73 -6.29
N GLU A 167 4.13 -9.04 -7.20
CA GLU A 167 4.56 -7.74 -7.71
C GLU A 167 4.75 -6.74 -6.57
N ALA A 168 3.78 -6.65 -5.66
CA ALA A 168 3.88 -5.78 -4.49
C ALA A 168 5.04 -6.14 -3.57
N ALA A 169 5.33 -7.44 -3.38
CA ALA A 169 6.42 -7.88 -2.53
C ALA A 169 7.77 -7.53 -3.12
N TRP A 170 7.94 -7.67 -4.44
CA TRP A 170 9.13 -7.19 -5.12
C TRP A 170 9.34 -5.69 -4.94
N VAL A 171 8.26 -4.89 -4.93
CA VAL A 171 8.35 -3.43 -4.75
C VAL A 171 8.67 -3.03 -3.31
N LEU A 172 7.98 -3.62 -2.33
CA LEU A 172 7.91 -3.09 -0.97
C LEU A 172 8.73 -3.85 0.08
N VAL A 173 9.15 -5.08 -0.21
CA VAL A 173 9.97 -5.85 0.72
C VAL A 173 11.42 -5.46 0.49
N ASP A 174 12.00 -4.81 1.49
CA ASP A 174 13.43 -4.52 1.50
C ASP A 174 14.19 -5.85 1.52
N GLU A 175 14.96 -6.03 0.45
CA GLU A 175 16.11 -6.92 0.39
C GLU A 175 17.19 -6.28 1.27
N GLU A 176 17.00 -6.31 2.59
CA GLU A 176 18.12 -6.02 3.47
C GLU A 176 19.23 -7.01 3.09
N GLY A 177 20.31 -6.46 2.54
CA GLY A 177 21.51 -7.21 2.26
C GLY A 177 21.95 -7.97 3.50
N GLU A 178 22.63 -9.07 3.25
CA GLU A 178 23.72 -9.53 4.10
C GLU A 178 24.32 -8.32 4.83
N GLY A 179 24.00 -8.22 6.12
CA GLY A 179 24.51 -7.14 6.94
C GLY A 179 26.02 -7.14 6.84
N ASN A 180 26.58 -5.94 6.87
CA ASN A 180 27.98 -5.64 7.18
C ASN A 180 28.54 -6.48 8.35
N GLU A 181 28.83 -7.74 8.12
CA GLU A 181 30.01 -8.43 8.61
C GLU A 181 30.96 -8.47 7.43
N LYS A 182 31.83 -7.46 7.33
CA LYS A 182 33.10 -7.62 6.64
C LYS A 182 33.87 -8.71 7.38
N ASN A 183 33.61 -9.96 7.05
CA ASN A 183 34.65 -10.97 7.09
C ASN A 183 35.49 -10.70 5.83
N GLU A 184 36.61 -10.02 6.04
CA GLU A 184 37.72 -10.01 5.10
C GLU A 184 38.10 -11.46 4.80
N LYS A 185 37.51 -12.04 3.74
CA LYS A 185 37.95 -13.20 2.95
C LYS A 185 36.81 -13.65 2.04
N ASP A 186 36.74 -13.05 0.87
CA ASP A 186 36.82 -13.74 -0.43
C ASP A 186 36.31 -12.78 -1.51
N ASP A 187 37.26 -12.15 -2.19
CA ASP A 187 37.03 -11.43 -3.44
C ASP A 187 36.56 -12.42 -4.51
N GLN A 188 35.26 -12.62 -4.60
CA GLN A 188 34.58 -13.00 -5.83
C GLN A 188 33.38 -12.06 -5.99
N GLU A 189 33.64 -10.86 -6.53
CA GLU A 189 32.60 -10.08 -7.21
C GLU A 189 32.02 -10.97 -8.32
N SER A 190 30.88 -11.59 -8.05
CA SER A 190 30.04 -12.17 -9.09
C SER A 190 29.56 -11.02 -9.98
N ASN A 191 30.24 -10.81 -11.11
CA ASN A 191 29.83 -9.95 -12.23
C ASN A 191 28.52 -10.44 -12.92
N GLU A 192 27.58 -11.00 -12.17
CA GLU A 192 26.28 -11.39 -12.72
C GLU A 192 25.42 -10.14 -12.85
N GLN A 193 25.08 -9.79 -14.10
CA GLN A 193 24.07 -8.77 -14.35
C GLN A 193 22.78 -9.15 -13.63
N PRO A 194 22.10 -8.20 -12.97
CA PRO A 194 20.86 -8.47 -12.27
C PRO A 194 19.85 -8.97 -13.31
N ASN A 195 19.24 -10.13 -13.03
CA ASN A 195 18.15 -10.62 -13.85
C ASN A 195 16.96 -9.65 -13.71
N LEU A 196 16.82 -8.76 -14.70
CA LEU A 196 15.79 -7.73 -14.77
C LEU A 196 14.81 -8.04 -15.91
N GLU A 197 14.57 -9.33 -16.20
CA GLU A 197 13.65 -9.73 -17.24
C GLU A 197 12.23 -9.25 -16.93
N LEU A 198 11.72 -8.36 -17.78
CA LEU A 198 10.38 -7.80 -17.61
C LEU A 198 9.30 -8.65 -18.33
N PRO A 199 8.08 -8.75 -17.76
CA PRO A 199 7.66 -8.18 -16.46
C PRO A 199 8.20 -8.97 -15.27
N ILE A 200 8.23 -8.32 -14.10
CA ILE A 200 8.63 -8.97 -12.84
C ILE A 200 7.75 -10.20 -12.58
N SER A 201 8.42 -11.29 -12.20
CA SER A 201 7.87 -12.62 -11.95
C SER A 201 8.35 -13.17 -10.60
N LEU A 202 7.84 -14.33 -10.20
CA LEU A 202 8.25 -15.02 -8.98
C LEU A 202 9.76 -15.28 -8.89
N ASP A 203 10.45 -15.43 -10.02
CA ASP A 203 11.89 -15.71 -10.09
C ASP A 203 12.74 -14.51 -9.65
N HIS A 204 12.16 -13.31 -9.64
CA HIS A 204 12.80 -12.07 -9.21
C HIS A 204 12.71 -11.84 -7.70
N LEU A 205 11.90 -12.62 -6.97
CA LEU A 205 11.66 -12.39 -5.55
C LEU A 205 12.70 -13.13 -4.71
N SER A 206 13.23 -12.45 -3.70
CA SER A 206 13.95 -13.09 -2.60
C SER A 206 13.02 -14.01 -1.80
N GLU A 207 13.56 -14.99 -1.06
CA GLU A 207 12.76 -15.87 -0.20
C GLU A 207 11.92 -15.10 0.82
N LYS A 208 12.46 -14.00 1.36
CA LYS A 208 11.73 -13.07 2.24
C LYS A 208 10.53 -12.44 1.53
N ALA A 209 10.70 -11.98 0.30
CA ALA A 209 9.63 -11.40 -0.51
C ALA A 209 8.58 -12.45 -0.89
N LYS A 210 8.99 -13.68 -1.22
CA LYS A 210 8.06 -14.80 -1.49
C LYS A 210 7.18 -15.08 -0.27
N HIS A 211 7.78 -15.24 0.91
CA HIS A 211 7.04 -15.48 2.15
C HIS A 211 6.07 -14.33 2.45
N GLN A 212 6.52 -13.08 2.29
CA GLN A 212 5.65 -11.93 2.54
C GLN A 212 4.47 -11.85 1.56
N ALA A 213 4.69 -12.19 0.29
CA ALA A 213 3.64 -12.25 -0.73
C ALA A 213 2.57 -13.29 -0.35
N GLU A 214 2.98 -14.48 0.11
CA GLU A 214 2.06 -15.52 0.58
C GLU A 214 1.26 -15.09 1.82
N GLU A 215 1.89 -14.36 2.74
CA GLU A 215 1.21 -13.80 3.89
C GLU A 215 0.15 -12.76 3.47
N TRP A 216 0.47 -11.88 2.52
CA TRP A 216 -0.49 -10.92 1.99
C TRP A 216 -1.63 -11.61 1.22
N GLU A 217 -1.36 -12.67 0.47
CA GLU A 217 -2.40 -13.48 -0.19
C GLU A 217 -3.39 -14.04 0.85
N LYS A 218 -2.89 -14.61 1.94
CA LYS A 218 -3.73 -15.11 3.04
C LYS A 218 -4.58 -13.99 3.66
N ASN A 219 -3.99 -12.81 3.87
CA ASN A 219 -4.71 -11.65 4.40
C ASN A 219 -5.80 -11.15 3.44
N VAL A 220 -5.54 -11.12 2.13
CA VAL A 220 -6.54 -10.76 1.11
C VAL A 220 -7.72 -11.72 1.19
N ILE A 221 -7.45 -13.03 1.24
CA ILE A 221 -8.48 -14.06 1.31
C ILE A 221 -9.30 -13.93 2.61
N ASP A 222 -8.64 -13.78 3.75
CA ASP A 222 -9.30 -13.63 5.04
C ASP A 222 -10.23 -12.39 5.07
N VAL A 223 -9.75 -11.24 4.60
CA VAL A 223 -10.56 -10.01 4.55
C VAL A 223 -11.71 -10.16 3.55
N ALA A 224 -11.49 -10.74 2.37
CA ALA A 224 -12.54 -11.00 1.40
C ALA A 224 -13.68 -11.85 2.00
N LYS A 225 -13.32 -12.89 2.76
CA LYS A 225 -14.29 -13.77 3.45
C LYS A 225 -15.03 -13.04 4.57
N LYS A 226 -14.32 -12.35 5.46
CA LYS A 226 -14.90 -11.59 6.58
C LYS A 226 -15.81 -10.45 6.13
N THR A 227 -15.56 -9.92 4.94
CA THR A 227 -16.33 -8.81 4.36
C THR A 227 -17.15 -9.27 3.15
N CYS A 228 -17.52 -10.55 3.07
CA CYS A 228 -18.02 -11.16 1.84
C CYS A 228 -19.24 -10.47 1.21
N LEU A 229 -20.14 -9.91 2.02
CA LEU A 229 -21.33 -9.19 1.56
C LEU A 229 -21.10 -7.69 1.31
N ASN A 230 -19.90 -7.19 1.59
CA ASN A 230 -19.59 -5.79 1.42
C ASN A 230 -19.35 -5.48 -0.06
N ARG A 231 -19.89 -4.34 -0.48
CA ARG A 231 -19.59 -3.71 -1.75
C ARG A 231 -18.44 -2.72 -1.56
N ASN A 232 -17.35 -2.88 -2.28
CA ASN A 232 -16.14 -2.09 -2.08
C ASN A 232 -16.28 -0.60 -2.49
N SER A 233 -15.54 0.30 -1.85
CA SER A 233 -15.53 1.76 -2.11
C SER A 233 -15.26 2.14 -3.56
N MET A 234 -14.29 1.49 -4.21
CA MET A 234 -13.95 1.81 -5.60
C MET A 234 -15.10 1.50 -6.57
N LEU A 235 -15.79 0.38 -6.35
CA LEU A 235 -16.97 0.02 -7.14
C LEU A 235 -18.16 0.96 -6.82
N GLN A 236 -18.30 1.43 -5.58
CA GLN A 236 -19.29 2.46 -5.24
C GLN A 236 -19.00 3.81 -5.92
N ASP A 237 -17.73 4.21 -6.03
CA ASP A 237 -17.34 5.42 -6.75
C ASP A 237 -17.68 5.35 -8.24
N ILE A 238 -17.44 4.19 -8.86
CA ILE A 238 -17.78 3.94 -10.28
C ILE A 238 -19.30 3.98 -10.50
N ASP A 239 -20.08 3.35 -9.63
CA ASP A 239 -21.55 3.41 -9.68
C ASP A 239 -22.09 4.83 -9.51
N ALA A 240 -21.46 5.60 -8.62
CA ALA A 240 -21.75 7.01 -8.40
C ALA A 240 -21.22 7.92 -9.53
N LYS A 241 -20.74 7.34 -10.65
CA LYS A 241 -20.25 8.04 -11.85
C LYS A 241 -19.10 9.00 -11.57
N ARG A 242 -18.30 8.73 -10.53
CA ARG A 242 -17.09 9.52 -10.27
C ARG A 242 -16.04 9.19 -11.31
N ALA A 243 -15.40 10.22 -11.85
CA ALA A 243 -14.33 10.05 -12.83
C ALA A 243 -13.01 9.57 -12.19
N VAL A 244 -12.84 9.77 -10.88
CA VAL A 244 -11.61 9.45 -10.14
C VAL A 244 -11.94 8.48 -9.02
N THR A 245 -11.13 7.44 -8.89
CA THR A 245 -11.15 6.47 -7.80
C THR A 245 -9.80 6.48 -7.06
N GLU A 246 -9.72 5.73 -5.97
CA GLU A 246 -8.47 5.57 -5.20
C GLU A 246 -7.39 4.71 -5.88
N ILE A 247 -7.60 4.25 -7.12
CA ILE A 247 -6.68 3.34 -7.83
C ILE A 247 -5.25 3.88 -7.94
N GLU A 248 -5.09 5.20 -8.11
CA GLU A 248 -3.78 5.85 -8.20
C GLU A 248 -2.99 5.78 -6.89
N PHE A 249 -3.69 5.82 -5.76
CA PHE A 249 -3.08 5.78 -4.43
C PHE A 249 -2.85 4.36 -3.93
N LEU A 250 -3.39 3.35 -4.64
CA LEU A 250 -3.23 1.93 -4.36
C LEU A 250 -2.25 1.29 -5.35
N ASN A 251 -2.76 0.69 -6.43
CA ASN A 251 -1.96 0.03 -7.45
C ASN A 251 -1.07 1.04 -8.21
N GLY A 252 -1.53 2.28 -8.41
CA GLY A 252 -0.71 3.34 -9.00
C GLY A 252 0.53 3.67 -8.17
N TYR A 253 0.40 3.68 -6.84
CA TYR A 253 1.53 3.83 -5.93
C TYR A 253 2.54 2.68 -6.08
N LEU A 254 2.07 1.43 -6.17
CA LEU A 254 2.95 0.28 -6.42
C LEU A 254 3.70 0.42 -7.75
N VAL A 255 3.01 0.85 -8.81
CA VAL A 255 3.64 1.10 -10.12
C VAL A 255 4.70 2.20 -10.03
N THR A 256 4.40 3.31 -9.37
CA THR A 256 5.38 4.41 -9.18
C THR A 256 6.60 3.96 -8.38
N GLU A 257 6.42 3.23 -7.29
CA GLU A 257 7.55 2.73 -6.49
C GLU A 257 8.33 1.63 -7.22
N ALA A 258 7.67 0.82 -8.06
CA ALA A 258 8.34 -0.14 -8.93
C ALA A 258 9.28 0.55 -9.93
N THR A 259 8.82 1.62 -10.58
CA THR A 259 9.65 2.44 -11.47
C THR A 259 10.85 3.00 -10.72
N LYS A 260 10.64 3.58 -9.53
CA LYS A 260 11.75 4.08 -8.70
C LYS A 260 12.74 2.99 -8.29
N LYS A 261 12.27 1.78 -7.94
CA LYS A 261 13.14 0.63 -7.62
C LYS A 261 13.93 0.18 -8.84
N TYR A 262 13.27 0.05 -9.99
CA TYR A 262 13.89 -0.35 -11.24
C TYR A 262 14.97 0.63 -11.71
N GLU A 263 14.68 1.94 -11.69
CA GLU A 263 15.65 2.99 -12.04
C GLU A 263 16.89 2.97 -11.13
N ARG A 264 16.71 2.74 -9.82
CA ARG A 264 17.84 2.57 -8.88
C ARG A 264 18.70 1.36 -9.27
N LEU A 265 18.07 0.21 -9.52
CA LEU A 265 18.79 -1.01 -9.92
C LEU A 265 19.56 -0.83 -11.22
N LEU A 266 18.99 -0.17 -12.23
CA LEU A 266 19.69 0.13 -13.48
C LEU A 266 20.88 1.05 -13.26
N HIS A 267 20.70 2.11 -12.45
CA HIS A 267 21.77 3.06 -12.13
C HIS A 267 22.94 2.38 -11.40
N ASP A 268 22.65 1.50 -10.43
CA ASP A 268 23.67 0.77 -9.67
C ASP A 268 24.50 -0.17 -10.56
N HIS A 269 23.96 -0.58 -11.72
CA HIS A 269 24.62 -1.45 -12.70
C HIS A 269 25.05 -0.73 -13.97
N PHE A 270 25.03 0.62 -13.99
CA PHE A 270 25.40 1.46 -15.13
C PHE A 270 24.62 1.14 -16.43
N ILE A 271 23.37 0.69 -16.30
CA ILE A 271 22.47 0.45 -17.43
C ILE A 271 21.60 1.70 -17.64
N PHE A 272 21.53 2.19 -18.88
CA PHE A 272 20.77 3.41 -19.23
C PHE A 272 19.70 3.13 -20.27
N GLU A 273 18.85 2.14 -20.00
CA GLU A 273 17.76 1.75 -20.89
C GLU A 273 16.39 2.05 -20.28
N THR A 274 15.46 2.48 -21.12
CA THR A 274 14.05 2.59 -20.73
C THR A 274 13.37 1.23 -20.83
N PRO A 275 12.51 0.86 -19.88
CA PRO A 275 11.82 -0.42 -19.92
C PRO A 275 10.91 -0.50 -21.16
N ASN A 276 11.16 -1.49 -22.02
CA ASN A 276 10.37 -1.74 -23.24
C ASN A 276 9.08 -2.56 -22.97
N LYS A 277 8.88 -2.96 -21.72
CA LYS A 277 7.74 -3.76 -21.22
C LYS A 277 7.27 -3.18 -19.88
N PRO A 278 6.01 -3.43 -19.46
CA PRO A 278 5.55 -3.06 -18.13
C PRO A 278 6.44 -3.72 -17.06
N ILE A 279 6.79 -2.97 -16.02
CA ILE A 279 7.57 -3.51 -14.88
C ILE A 279 6.67 -4.45 -14.08
N LEU A 280 5.49 -3.96 -13.71
CA LEU A 280 4.44 -4.73 -13.06
C LEU A 280 3.37 -5.07 -14.10
N LYS A 281 3.11 -6.36 -14.32
CA LYS A 281 2.14 -6.84 -15.30
C LYS A 281 0.69 -6.57 -14.86
N VAL A 282 0.30 -7.05 -13.68
CA VAL A 282 -1.10 -7.04 -13.23
C VAL A 282 -1.47 -5.71 -12.60
N ASN A 283 -0.62 -5.16 -11.72
CA ASN A 283 -0.91 -3.87 -11.08
C ASN A 283 -1.06 -2.74 -12.12
N GLU A 284 -0.19 -2.66 -13.12
CA GLU A 284 -0.28 -1.64 -14.17
C GLU A 284 -1.52 -1.85 -15.06
N MET A 285 -1.85 -3.09 -15.39
CA MET A 285 -3.08 -3.43 -16.12
C MET A 285 -4.32 -2.96 -15.34
N LEU A 286 -4.41 -3.22 -14.04
CA LEU A 286 -5.55 -2.83 -13.21
C LEU A 286 -5.71 -1.30 -13.14
N VAL A 287 -4.60 -0.56 -13.00
CA VAL A 287 -4.63 0.91 -13.04
C VAL A 287 -5.27 1.41 -14.34
N ARG A 288 -4.85 0.89 -15.49
CA ARG A 288 -5.37 1.28 -16.80
C ARG A 288 -6.85 0.91 -16.96
N LEU A 289 -7.22 -0.33 -16.63
CA LEU A 289 -8.60 -0.83 -16.79
C LEU A 289 -9.59 -0.07 -15.91
N ILE A 290 -9.25 0.19 -14.65
CA ILE A 290 -10.14 0.92 -13.74
C ILE A 290 -10.29 2.37 -14.16
N LYS A 291 -9.21 3.05 -14.58
CA LYS A 291 -9.30 4.41 -15.14
C LYS A 291 -10.24 4.48 -16.33
N ILE A 292 -10.08 3.57 -17.29
CA ILE A 292 -10.94 3.49 -18.48
C ILE A 292 -12.39 3.25 -18.07
N LYS A 293 -12.64 2.27 -17.18
CA LYS A 293 -13.98 1.92 -16.72
C LYS A 293 -14.67 3.08 -15.99
N SER A 294 -13.95 3.74 -15.07
CA SER A 294 -14.44 4.90 -14.33
C SER A 294 -14.76 6.07 -15.26
N TRP A 295 -13.89 6.32 -16.25
CA TRP A 295 -14.13 7.34 -17.25
C TRP A 295 -15.39 7.04 -18.08
N ILE A 296 -15.52 5.84 -18.65
CA ILE A 296 -16.70 5.45 -19.44
C ILE A 296 -18.00 5.63 -18.62
N ARG A 297 -18.01 5.16 -17.36
CA ARG A 297 -19.17 5.28 -16.48
C ARG A 297 -19.50 6.72 -16.11
N SER A 298 -18.52 7.62 -16.06
CA SER A 298 -18.74 9.05 -15.79
C SER A 298 -19.37 9.81 -16.96
N GLN A 299 -19.32 9.27 -18.19
CA GLN A 299 -19.90 9.90 -19.38
C GLN A 299 -21.37 9.52 -19.62
N ASN A 300 -21.82 8.39 -19.08
CA ASN A 300 -23.19 7.88 -19.17
C ASN A 300 -24.02 8.31 -17.96
#